data_AF-A0A934FEU9-F1
#
_entry.id   AF-A0A934FEU9-F1
#
_cell.length_a   1.000
_cell.length_b   1.000
_cell.length_c   1.000
_cell.angle_alpha   90.00
_cell.angle_beta   90.00
_cell.angle_gamma   90.00
#
_symmetry.space_group_name_H-M   'P 1'
#
loop_
_entity.id
_entity.type
_entity.pdbx_description
1 polymer ?
#
loop_
_entity_poly.entity_id
_entity_poly.type
_entity_poly.pdbx_seq_one_letter_code
_entity_poly.pdbx_strand_id
1 'polypeptide(L)'
;MNTLNNKKKNDWLDQFGGYIILAGIITVVAGFGVSRILNAWGLASLIPVGVGGGIIIGFTTAKAIRNKWFSSEASKRKALVGTNVAIMSIFAAGIFAIVGFLNNRHYERFDLTVTGKYSLSQKTKNILKNLDKPVVITTLFNPGEMFYEQIVDILKEYSYHSDKIKVESIDPLRNRTRVEELAKHLAIDALQLNTVVFECGEHSKHVQQNEVIEKQYPFKFKGEEAFTEAILNVTQEKQTAIYFVTGHGERQFEDYDRGGISGIANALKRDNCRIAPLDILNTKKVPDDCDVLVVAGPTKAYLTEELNFIRNYLENRGKLLLMLEPAVTPNTPTGFKTLLGEYGIVVRDDVVVYNKVNMPLFGIQTVAEIYVGKDEYAEFKITDGLKSFNTILLGACSVNSTPPNDQMPYQAAVLINAPEGSWGETDVANLRQKKPELNVDVDLQGPVSLAVASQVKELPKAVTQSHPGMANDPDAKPQGARLVVFGDVDFASNEYIENPGNADLFRNSVNWLAKKEAQLGISAKPPDLRKATINPLQMKVIFWVSIAGIPVVPIVIGSLVWWKRRR
;
A
#
# COMPACT_ATOMS: atom_id res chain seq x y z
N MET A 1 -56.76 60.40 -70.76
CA MET A 1 -57.25 60.35 -69.35
C MET A 1 -56.90 58.98 -68.80
N ASN A 2 -56.45 58.92 -67.55
CA ASN A 2 -56.08 57.75 -66.74
C ASN A 2 -54.64 57.23 -66.84
N THR A 3 -53.74 58.02 -66.28
CA THR A 3 -52.62 57.52 -65.46
C THR A 3 -53.09 57.31 -64.01
N LEU A 4 -52.35 56.46 -63.28
CA LEU A 4 -52.31 56.23 -61.81
C LEU A 4 -53.16 55.06 -61.29
N ASN A 5 -52.50 53.93 -60.95
CA ASN A 5 -52.17 53.61 -59.54
C ASN A 5 -51.29 52.35 -59.46
N ASN A 6 -49.97 52.52 -59.34
CA ASN A 6 -49.05 51.41 -59.04
C ASN A 6 -48.59 51.55 -57.58
N LYS A 7 -49.34 50.94 -56.65
CA LYS A 7 -49.04 50.99 -55.21
C LYS A 7 -47.98 49.93 -54.90
N LYS A 8 -46.70 50.27 -54.99
CA LYS A 8 -45.60 49.49 -54.38
C LYS A 8 -45.84 49.44 -52.87
N LYS A 9 -46.26 48.29 -52.35
CA LYS A 9 -46.29 48.01 -50.92
C LYS A 9 -44.83 47.85 -50.46
N ASN A 10 -44.29 48.82 -49.72
CA ASN A 10 -43.02 48.66 -49.00
C ASN A 10 -43.23 47.61 -47.90
N ASP A 11 -42.63 46.44 -48.07
CA ASP A 11 -42.78 45.32 -47.14
C ASP A 11 -41.59 45.27 -46.18
N TRP A 12 -41.85 45.64 -44.92
CA TRP A 12 -40.84 45.84 -43.88
C TRP A 12 -40.01 44.57 -43.59
N LEU A 13 -40.57 43.38 -43.80
CA LEU A 13 -39.86 42.09 -43.59
C LEU A 13 -38.70 41.87 -44.57
N ASP A 14 -38.78 42.35 -45.80
CA ASP A 14 -37.65 42.25 -46.76
C ASP A 14 -36.66 43.41 -46.58
N GLN A 15 -37.12 44.56 -46.11
CA GLN A 15 -36.27 45.71 -45.80
C GLN A 15 -35.44 45.49 -44.51
N PHE A 16 -36.03 44.86 -43.49
CA PHE A 16 -35.39 44.69 -42.18
C PHE A 16 -34.91 43.27 -41.87
N GLY A 17 -35.21 42.29 -42.73
CA GLY A 17 -34.91 40.88 -42.46
C GLY A 17 -33.44 40.53 -42.30
N GLY A 18 -32.56 41.22 -43.03
CA GLY A 18 -31.11 41.07 -42.85
C GLY A 18 -30.65 41.49 -41.46
N TYR A 19 -31.22 42.58 -40.93
CA TYR A 19 -30.88 43.10 -39.60
C TYR A 19 -31.41 42.19 -38.48
N ILE A 20 -32.58 41.57 -38.65
CA ILE A 20 -33.16 40.65 -37.66
C ILE A 20 -32.34 39.36 -37.55
N ILE A 21 -31.92 38.78 -38.68
CA ILE A 21 -31.05 37.59 -38.68
C ILE A 21 -29.67 37.93 -38.09
N LEU A 22 -29.10 39.08 -38.48
CA LEU A 22 -27.83 39.56 -37.94
C LEU A 22 -27.89 39.75 -36.42
N ALA A 23 -28.97 40.35 -35.90
CA ALA A 23 -29.20 40.51 -34.47
C ALA A 23 -29.23 39.15 -33.76
N GLY A 24 -29.97 38.17 -34.31
CA GLY A 24 -30.00 36.81 -33.74
C GLY A 24 -28.63 36.13 -33.72
N ILE A 25 -27.83 36.27 -34.78
CA ILE A 25 -26.46 35.72 -34.86
C ILE A 25 -25.56 36.38 -33.80
N ILE A 26 -25.62 37.70 -33.66
CA ILE A 26 -24.85 38.44 -32.65
C ILE A 26 -25.21 37.96 -31.24
N THR A 27 -26.50 37.74 -30.95
CA THR A 27 -26.94 37.24 -29.63
C THR A 27 -26.44 35.82 -29.35
N VAL A 28 -26.40 34.93 -30.35
CA VAL A 28 -25.82 33.58 -30.20
C VAL A 28 -24.32 33.65 -29.94
N VAL A 29 -23.58 34.46 -30.72
CA VAL A 29 -22.13 34.63 -30.54
C VAL A 29 -21.80 35.22 -29.18
N ALA A 30 -22.59 36.18 -28.69
CA ALA A 30 -22.45 36.73 -27.35
C ALA A 30 -22.63 35.67 -26.26
N GLY A 31 -23.62 34.77 -26.38
CA GLY A 31 -23.82 33.67 -25.44
C GLY A 31 -22.64 32.69 -25.39
N PHE A 32 -22.05 32.36 -26.55
CA PHE A 32 -20.80 31.58 -26.62
C PHE A 32 -19.61 32.31 -25.98
N GLY A 33 -19.50 33.62 -26.20
CA GLY A 33 -18.48 34.46 -25.56
C GLY A 33 -18.59 34.44 -24.03
N VAL A 34 -19.81 34.58 -23.50
CA VAL A 34 -20.09 34.50 -22.06
C VAL A 34 -19.69 33.13 -21.49
N SER A 35 -19.97 32.03 -22.20
CA SER A 35 -19.55 30.69 -21.76
C SER A 35 -18.02 30.55 -21.67
N ARG A 36 -17.28 31.15 -22.61
CA ARG A 36 -15.81 31.13 -22.59
C ARG A 36 -15.21 31.98 -21.48
N ILE A 37 -15.83 33.12 -21.17
CA ILE A 37 -15.40 34.00 -20.07
C ILE A 37 -15.66 33.33 -18.71
N LEU A 38 -16.80 32.66 -18.55
CA LEU A 38 -17.19 32.02 -17.28
C LEU A 38 -16.65 30.60 -17.11
N ASN A 39 -15.98 30.05 -18.13
CA ASN A 39 -15.46 28.69 -18.20
C ASN A 39 -16.47 27.60 -17.76
N ALA A 40 -17.76 27.87 -17.99
CA ALA A 40 -18.87 27.01 -17.61
C ALA A 40 -20.10 27.35 -18.47
N TRP A 41 -21.00 26.38 -18.66
CA TRP A 41 -22.30 26.60 -19.28
C TRP A 41 -23.35 26.83 -18.20
N GLY A 42 -23.78 28.08 -18.05
CA GLY A 42 -24.81 28.50 -17.08
C GLY A 42 -25.95 29.25 -17.74
N LEU A 43 -26.99 29.60 -16.95
CA LEU A 43 -28.16 30.33 -17.44
C LEU A 43 -27.81 31.62 -18.19
N ALA A 44 -26.78 32.35 -17.73
CA ALA A 44 -26.29 33.57 -18.37
C ALA A 44 -25.75 33.35 -19.80
N SER A 45 -25.27 32.14 -20.13
CA SER A 45 -24.81 31.77 -21.48
C SER A 45 -25.92 31.12 -22.31
N LEU A 46 -26.82 30.35 -21.69
CA LEU A 46 -27.87 29.61 -22.37
C LEU A 46 -29.05 30.49 -22.81
N ILE A 47 -29.40 31.53 -22.04
CA ILE A 47 -30.51 32.43 -22.37
C ILE A 47 -30.23 33.22 -23.67
N PRO A 48 -29.07 33.87 -23.87
CA PRO A 48 -28.77 34.56 -25.13
C PRO A 48 -28.71 33.63 -26.34
N VAL A 49 -28.16 32.41 -26.18
CA VAL A 49 -28.13 31.40 -27.26
C VAL A 49 -29.54 30.97 -27.65
N GLY A 50 -30.40 30.70 -26.66
CA GLY A 50 -31.79 30.33 -26.88
C GLY A 50 -32.60 31.43 -27.55
N VAL A 51 -32.47 32.68 -27.08
CA VAL A 51 -33.17 33.84 -27.64
C VAL A 51 -32.70 34.15 -29.06
N GLY A 52 -31.38 34.17 -29.29
CA GLY A 52 -30.81 34.41 -30.61
C GLY A 52 -31.21 33.33 -31.63
N GLY A 53 -31.17 32.06 -31.22
CA GLY A 53 -31.65 30.94 -32.03
C GLY A 53 -33.15 31.03 -32.33
N GLY A 54 -33.96 31.38 -31.34
CA GLY A 54 -35.41 31.58 -31.49
C GLY A 54 -35.76 32.70 -32.47
N ILE A 55 -35.02 33.82 -32.45
CA ILE A 55 -35.21 34.94 -33.39
C ILE A 55 -34.92 34.51 -34.84
N ILE A 56 -33.82 33.77 -35.05
CA ILE A 56 -33.45 33.27 -36.39
C ILE A 56 -34.50 32.28 -36.90
N ILE A 57 -34.88 31.30 -36.07
CA ILE A 57 -35.85 30.26 -36.44
C ILE A 57 -37.23 30.88 -36.69
N GLY A 58 -37.70 31.76 -35.80
CA GLY A 58 -38.99 32.43 -35.92
C GLY A 58 -39.07 33.34 -37.14
N PHE A 59 -38.00 34.10 -37.43
CA PHE A 59 -37.96 34.97 -38.60
C PHE A 59 -37.92 34.18 -39.92
N THR A 60 -37.12 33.10 -39.97
CA THR A 60 -37.02 32.25 -41.16
C THR A 60 -38.31 31.47 -41.43
N THR A 61 -39.00 30.98 -40.38
CA THR A 61 -40.33 30.37 -40.53
C THR A 61 -41.39 31.38 -40.95
N ALA A 62 -41.43 32.58 -40.37
CA ALA A 62 -42.35 33.64 -40.80
C ALA A 62 -42.15 34.03 -42.27
N LYS A 63 -40.90 34.15 -42.72
CA LYS A 63 -40.56 34.43 -44.13
C LYS A 63 -40.96 33.27 -45.06
N ALA A 64 -40.76 32.03 -44.62
CA ALA A 64 -41.11 30.81 -45.37
C ALA A 64 -42.64 30.55 -45.45
N ILE A 65 -43.41 31.00 -44.45
CA ILE A 65 -44.88 30.94 -44.47
C ILE A 65 -45.46 32.03 -45.40
N ARG A 66 -44.87 33.25 -45.39
CA ARG A 66 -45.32 34.40 -46.19
C ARG A 66 -45.03 34.24 -47.69
N ASN A 67 -43.78 33.90 -48.05
CA ASN A 67 -43.48 33.53 -49.43
C ASN A 67 -44.22 32.21 -49.65
N LYS A 68 -45.08 32.07 -50.66
CA LYS A 68 -45.85 30.84 -50.97
C LYS A 68 -44.93 29.64 -51.27
N TRP A 69 -44.09 29.24 -50.34
CA TRP A 69 -43.09 28.19 -50.44
C TRP A 69 -43.77 26.82 -50.55
N PHE A 70 -45.06 26.73 -50.21
CA PHE A 70 -45.89 25.53 -50.36
C PHE A 70 -46.52 25.34 -51.76
N SER A 71 -46.24 26.19 -52.76
CA SER A 71 -46.91 26.09 -54.09
C SER A 71 -46.23 25.18 -55.12
N SER A 72 -45.00 24.67 -54.88
CA SER A 72 -44.32 23.73 -55.79
C SER A 72 -43.97 22.40 -55.10
N GLU A 73 -44.04 21.27 -55.81
CA GLU A 73 -43.71 19.94 -55.28
C GLU A 73 -42.26 19.82 -54.78
N ALA A 74 -41.32 20.53 -55.40
CA ALA A 74 -39.92 20.55 -55.01
C ALA A 74 -39.69 21.25 -53.65
N SER A 75 -40.44 22.31 -53.35
CA SER A 75 -40.35 23.03 -52.07
C SER A 75 -41.10 22.31 -50.95
N LYS A 76 -42.19 21.58 -51.25
CA LYS A 76 -42.82 20.64 -50.29
C LYS A 76 -41.85 19.52 -49.88
N ARG A 77 -41.10 18.93 -50.82
CA ARG A 77 -40.05 17.94 -50.50
C ARG A 77 -38.91 18.53 -49.65
N LYS A 78 -38.41 19.72 -49.98
CA LYS A 78 -37.37 20.39 -49.18
C LYS A 78 -37.87 20.79 -47.78
N ALA A 79 -39.13 21.20 -47.65
CA ALA A 79 -39.78 21.46 -46.36
C ALA A 79 -39.84 20.19 -45.50
N LEU A 80 -40.32 19.08 -46.07
CA LEU A 80 -40.39 17.79 -45.39
C LEU A 80 -39.01 17.30 -44.92
N VAL A 81 -37.99 17.44 -45.77
CA VAL A 81 -36.60 17.09 -45.40
C VAL A 81 -36.08 17.99 -44.29
N GLY A 82 -36.30 19.32 -44.36
CA GLY A 82 -35.89 20.26 -43.32
C GLY A 82 -36.59 20.03 -41.98
N THR A 83 -37.90 19.75 -42.00
CA THR A 83 -38.67 19.40 -40.80
C THR A 83 -38.19 18.07 -40.21
N ASN A 84 -37.92 17.05 -41.05
CA ASN A 84 -37.35 15.79 -40.57
C ASN A 84 -35.97 15.99 -39.95
N VAL A 85 -35.09 16.79 -40.57
CA VAL A 85 -33.77 17.10 -39.99
C VAL A 85 -33.91 17.85 -38.66
N ALA A 86 -34.82 18.83 -38.56
CA ALA A 86 -35.06 19.55 -37.32
C ALA A 86 -35.59 18.62 -36.21
N ILE A 87 -36.56 17.76 -36.53
CA ILE A 87 -37.10 16.75 -35.62
C ILE A 87 -35.99 15.78 -35.17
N MET A 88 -35.21 15.26 -36.12
CA MET A 88 -34.07 14.38 -35.81
C MET A 88 -33.02 15.05 -34.93
N SER A 89 -32.71 16.33 -35.18
CA SER A 89 -31.77 17.10 -34.35
C SER A 89 -32.31 17.32 -32.94
N ILE A 90 -33.60 17.58 -32.77
CA ILE A 90 -34.24 17.70 -31.46
C ILE A 90 -34.21 16.36 -30.72
N PHE A 91 -34.52 15.26 -31.40
CA PHE A 91 -34.42 13.92 -30.83
C PHE A 91 -32.98 13.58 -30.46
N ALA A 92 -32.01 13.88 -31.31
CA ALA A 92 -30.59 13.66 -31.02
C ALA A 92 -30.14 14.47 -29.79
N ALA A 93 -30.49 15.75 -29.72
CA ALA A 93 -30.20 16.58 -28.56
C ALA A 93 -30.88 16.06 -27.28
N GLY A 94 -32.13 15.61 -27.37
CA GLY A 94 -32.85 14.96 -26.28
C GLY A 94 -32.17 13.67 -25.82
N ILE A 95 -31.73 12.82 -26.74
CA ILE A 95 -30.96 11.61 -26.43
C ILE A 95 -29.64 11.98 -25.76
N PHE A 96 -28.87 12.94 -26.27
CA PHE A 96 -27.64 13.39 -25.63
C PHE A 96 -27.87 13.95 -24.23
N ALA A 97 -28.97 14.68 -24.00
CA ALA A 97 -29.34 15.18 -22.69
C ALA A 97 -29.72 14.04 -21.73
N ILE A 98 -30.50 13.06 -22.18
CA ILE A 98 -30.86 11.87 -21.40
C ILE A 98 -29.63 11.04 -21.06
N VAL A 99 -28.77 10.77 -22.05
CA VAL A 99 -27.52 10.03 -21.86
C VAL A 99 -26.59 10.79 -20.91
N GLY A 100 -26.47 12.11 -21.06
CA GLY A 100 -25.70 12.94 -20.14
C GLY A 100 -26.25 12.93 -18.71
N PHE A 101 -27.58 13.00 -18.56
CA PHE A 101 -28.25 12.93 -17.27
C PHE A 101 -28.08 11.55 -16.59
N LEU A 102 -28.29 10.47 -17.35
CA LEU A 102 -28.09 9.10 -16.88
C LEU A 102 -26.62 8.86 -16.50
N ASN A 103 -25.68 9.29 -17.33
CA ASN A 103 -24.24 9.17 -17.05
C ASN A 103 -23.82 9.97 -15.81
N ASN A 104 -24.46 11.12 -15.54
CA ASN A 104 -24.16 11.91 -14.35
C ASN A 104 -24.70 11.30 -13.05
N ARG A 105 -25.82 10.55 -13.11
CA ARG A 105 -26.47 9.96 -11.93
C ARG A 105 -26.14 8.48 -11.71
N HIS A 106 -25.90 7.75 -12.78
CA HIS A 106 -25.57 6.33 -12.80
C HIS A 106 -24.24 6.13 -13.53
N TYR A 107 -23.20 6.80 -13.04
CA TYR A 107 -21.87 6.67 -13.60
C TYR A 107 -21.34 5.27 -13.29
N GLU A 108 -21.28 4.39 -14.29
CA GLU A 108 -20.68 3.06 -14.19
C GLU A 108 -19.29 3.03 -14.84
N ARG A 109 -18.34 2.35 -14.18
CA ARG A 109 -17.00 2.12 -14.71
C ARG A 109 -16.83 0.69 -15.15
N PHE A 110 -16.37 0.52 -16.38
CA PHE A 110 -16.04 -0.79 -16.96
C PHE A 110 -14.53 -0.89 -17.14
N ASP A 111 -13.93 -1.92 -16.54
CA ASP A 111 -12.54 -2.26 -16.76
C ASP A 111 -12.43 -3.19 -17.98
N LEU A 112 -11.85 -2.65 -19.06
CA LEU A 112 -11.65 -3.37 -20.31
C LEU A 112 -10.30 -4.12 -20.35
N THR A 113 -9.54 -4.13 -19.25
CA THR A 113 -8.28 -4.87 -19.19
C THR A 113 -8.54 -6.36 -19.00
N VAL A 114 -7.74 -7.19 -19.69
CA VAL A 114 -7.85 -8.66 -19.65
C VAL A 114 -7.68 -9.20 -18.23
N THR A 115 -6.85 -8.54 -17.42
CA THR A 115 -6.53 -8.97 -16.05
C THR A 115 -7.37 -8.27 -14.98
N GLY A 116 -8.33 -7.41 -15.35
CA GLY A 116 -9.10 -6.62 -14.39
C GLY A 116 -8.21 -5.71 -13.53
N LYS A 117 -7.15 -5.14 -14.12
CA LYS A 117 -6.10 -4.37 -13.42
C LYS A 117 -6.67 -3.24 -12.57
N TYR A 118 -7.73 -2.58 -13.03
CA TYR A 118 -8.35 -1.42 -12.39
C TYR A 118 -9.58 -1.78 -11.56
N SER A 119 -10.11 -3.00 -11.64
CA SER A 119 -11.29 -3.42 -10.87
C SER A 119 -10.95 -4.00 -9.50
N LEU A 120 -11.69 -3.65 -8.46
CA LEU A 120 -11.56 -4.32 -7.16
C LEU A 120 -12.10 -5.76 -7.19
N SER A 121 -11.48 -6.63 -6.41
CA SER A 121 -11.99 -7.98 -6.13
C SER A 121 -13.35 -7.92 -5.44
N GLN A 122 -14.13 -8.99 -5.59
CA GLN A 122 -15.43 -9.09 -4.92
C GLN A 122 -15.30 -9.05 -3.39
N LYS A 123 -14.19 -9.57 -2.86
CA LYS A 123 -13.91 -9.57 -1.42
C LYS A 123 -13.71 -8.15 -0.90
N THR A 124 -12.88 -7.35 -1.55
CA THR A 124 -12.71 -5.92 -1.20
C THR A 124 -14.02 -5.16 -1.34
N LYS A 125 -14.78 -5.36 -2.42
CA LYS A 125 -16.11 -4.73 -2.58
C LYS A 125 -17.06 -5.06 -1.44
N ASN A 126 -17.08 -6.31 -0.97
CA ASN A 126 -17.92 -6.71 0.17
C ASN A 126 -17.47 -6.05 1.47
N ILE A 127 -16.15 -5.96 1.72
CA ILE A 127 -15.60 -5.26 2.88
C ILE A 127 -16.00 -3.78 2.85
N LEU A 128 -15.81 -3.10 1.72
CA LEU A 128 -16.12 -1.67 1.57
C LEU A 128 -17.61 -1.35 1.76
N LYS A 129 -18.49 -2.23 1.31
CA LYS A 129 -19.95 -2.10 1.50
C LYS A 129 -20.39 -2.26 2.96
N ASN A 130 -19.69 -3.12 3.70
CA ASN A 130 -19.99 -3.43 5.10
C ASN A 130 -19.21 -2.55 6.09
N LEU A 131 -18.52 -1.50 5.61
CA LEU A 131 -17.88 -0.56 6.51
C LEU A 131 -18.95 0.14 7.34
N ASP A 132 -18.76 0.19 8.65
CA ASP A 132 -19.67 0.88 9.57
C ASP A 132 -19.20 2.30 9.89
N LYS A 133 -17.88 2.53 9.90
CA LYS A 133 -17.23 3.79 10.25
C LYS A 133 -16.61 4.46 9.02
N PRO A 134 -16.53 5.81 8.99
CA PRO A 134 -15.82 6.52 7.93
C PRO A 134 -14.30 6.28 8.04
N VAL A 135 -13.64 6.11 6.90
CA VAL A 135 -12.18 5.98 6.80
C VAL A 135 -11.64 7.07 5.87
N VAL A 136 -10.68 7.84 6.37
CA VAL A 136 -9.95 8.84 5.59
C VAL A 136 -8.64 8.21 5.13
N ILE A 137 -8.34 8.33 3.85
CA ILE A 137 -7.14 7.79 3.23
C ILE A 137 -6.35 8.94 2.64
N THR A 138 -5.16 9.21 3.18
CA THR A 138 -4.32 10.33 2.78
C THR A 138 -3.04 9.81 2.12
N THR A 139 -2.84 10.10 0.84
CA THR A 139 -1.63 9.72 0.09
C THR A 139 -0.57 10.81 0.21
N LEU A 140 0.62 10.47 0.73
CA LEU A 140 1.78 11.36 0.86
C LEU A 140 2.83 11.03 -0.20
N PHE A 141 2.52 11.37 -1.45
CA PHE A 141 3.36 11.05 -2.60
C PHE A 141 3.56 12.26 -3.51
N ASN A 142 4.75 12.32 -4.11
CA ASN A 142 4.98 13.18 -5.27
C ASN A 142 4.42 12.49 -6.53
N PRO A 143 3.67 13.18 -7.42
CA PRO A 143 3.13 12.59 -8.66
C PRO A 143 4.16 11.93 -9.60
N GLY A 144 5.46 12.24 -9.46
CA GLY A 144 6.53 11.59 -10.22
C GLY A 144 6.97 10.22 -9.70
N GLU A 145 6.45 9.76 -8.56
CA GLU A 145 6.86 8.50 -7.92
C GLU A 145 6.36 7.26 -8.67
N MET A 146 7.17 6.19 -8.60
CA MET A 146 6.80 4.92 -9.22
C MET A 146 5.48 4.39 -8.61
N PHE A 147 4.60 3.86 -9.44
CA PHE A 147 3.28 3.35 -9.02
C PHE A 147 2.31 4.40 -8.45
N TYR A 148 2.64 5.70 -8.43
CA TYR A 148 1.73 6.76 -7.94
C TYR A 148 0.34 6.67 -8.57
N GLU A 149 0.26 6.65 -9.91
CA GLU A 149 -1.02 6.55 -10.62
C GLU A 149 -1.78 5.26 -10.26
N GLN A 150 -1.10 4.13 -10.08
CA GLN A 150 -1.74 2.86 -9.71
C GLN A 150 -2.31 2.91 -8.29
N ILE A 151 -1.60 3.55 -7.35
CA ILE A 151 -2.06 3.78 -5.97
C ILE A 151 -3.27 4.70 -5.96
N VAL A 152 -3.19 5.83 -6.66
CA VAL A 152 -4.30 6.81 -6.70
C VAL A 152 -5.52 6.24 -7.40
N ASP A 153 -5.34 5.54 -8.52
CA ASP A 153 -6.46 4.94 -9.27
C ASP A 153 -7.16 3.86 -8.45
N ILE A 154 -6.43 2.98 -7.77
CA ILE A 154 -7.07 1.97 -6.93
C ILE A 154 -7.80 2.60 -5.74
N LEU A 155 -7.25 3.63 -5.09
CA LEU A 155 -7.92 4.32 -4.00
C LEU A 155 -9.18 5.07 -4.46
N LYS A 156 -9.19 5.63 -5.67
CA LYS A 156 -10.42 6.19 -6.28
C LYS A 156 -11.49 5.13 -6.48
N GLU A 157 -11.13 3.89 -6.80
CA GLU A 157 -12.10 2.80 -6.89
C GLU A 157 -12.66 2.42 -5.51
N TYR A 158 -11.87 2.58 -4.44
CA TYR A 158 -12.37 2.37 -3.08
C TYR A 158 -13.41 3.42 -2.70
N SER A 159 -13.14 4.71 -2.99
CA SER A 159 -14.11 5.79 -2.73
C SER A 159 -15.34 5.71 -3.63
N TYR A 160 -15.22 5.16 -4.84
CA TYR A 160 -16.36 4.90 -5.72
C TYR A 160 -17.29 3.80 -5.17
N HIS A 161 -16.73 2.79 -4.49
CA HIS A 161 -17.51 1.66 -3.97
C HIS A 161 -18.03 1.84 -2.54
N SER A 162 -17.67 2.92 -1.84
CA SER A 162 -18.18 3.22 -0.51
C SER A 162 -18.12 4.71 -0.19
N ASP A 163 -19.27 5.31 0.15
CA ASP A 163 -19.36 6.70 0.60
C ASP A 163 -18.66 6.97 1.94
N LYS A 164 -18.27 5.90 2.66
CA LYS A 164 -17.52 5.99 3.92
C LYS A 164 -16.01 6.14 3.69
N ILE A 165 -15.53 5.97 2.47
CA ILE A 165 -14.11 6.16 2.13
C ILE A 165 -13.91 7.54 1.53
N LYS A 166 -13.07 8.35 2.19
CA LYS A 166 -12.62 9.64 1.66
C LYS A 166 -11.14 9.54 1.30
N VAL A 167 -10.78 9.89 0.06
CA VAL A 167 -9.39 9.86 -0.40
C VAL A 167 -8.88 11.29 -0.61
N GLU A 168 -7.74 11.60 -0.01
CA GLU A 168 -7.05 12.87 -0.14
C GLU A 168 -5.61 12.65 -0.62
N SER A 169 -5.11 13.56 -1.46
CA SER A 169 -3.74 13.50 -1.94
C SER A 169 -2.98 14.76 -1.57
N ILE A 170 -1.85 14.56 -0.89
CA ILE A 170 -0.96 15.63 -0.46
C ILE A 170 0.39 15.39 -1.11
N ASP A 171 0.80 16.32 -1.98
CA ASP A 171 2.17 16.37 -2.49
C ASP A 171 3.09 16.94 -1.38
N PRO A 172 4.00 16.13 -0.80
CA PRO A 172 4.83 16.56 0.32
C PRO A 172 5.89 17.60 -0.08
N LEU A 173 6.25 17.68 -1.36
CA LEU A 173 7.20 18.68 -1.86
C LEU A 173 6.54 20.04 -2.03
N ARG A 174 5.24 20.08 -2.35
CA ARG A 174 4.48 21.31 -2.55
C ARG A 174 3.75 21.80 -1.30
N ASN A 175 3.33 20.90 -0.41
CA ASN A 175 2.43 21.21 0.71
C ASN A 175 3.01 20.79 2.07
N ARG A 176 4.21 21.27 2.41
CA ARG A 176 4.89 20.94 3.69
C ARG A 176 4.03 21.21 4.92
N THR A 177 3.32 22.35 4.95
CA THR A 177 2.44 22.73 6.05
C THR A 177 1.34 21.69 6.31
N ARG A 178 0.73 21.13 5.25
CA ARG A 178 -0.28 20.08 5.42
C ARG A 178 0.29 18.77 5.94
N VAL A 179 1.53 18.44 5.58
CA VAL A 179 2.23 17.27 6.12
C VAL A 179 2.50 17.46 7.61
N GLU A 180 2.96 18.64 8.02
CA GLU A 180 3.17 18.98 9.43
C GLU A 180 1.86 18.98 10.25
N GLU A 181 0.77 19.48 9.67
CA GLU A 181 -0.57 19.43 10.27
C GLU A 181 -1.05 17.98 10.47
N LEU A 182 -0.89 17.13 9.46
CA LEU A 182 -1.25 15.71 9.55
C LEU A 182 -0.38 14.97 10.59
N ALA A 183 0.93 15.24 10.63
CA ALA A 183 1.83 14.65 11.62
C ALA A 183 1.41 14.99 13.06
N LYS A 184 1.06 16.26 13.31
CA LYS A 184 0.53 16.71 14.60
C LYS A 184 -0.82 16.08 14.93
N HIS A 185 -1.71 15.96 13.96
CA HIS A 185 -3.02 15.31 14.15
C HIS A 185 -2.88 13.86 14.58
N LEU A 186 -1.93 13.13 13.97
CA LEU A 186 -1.65 11.73 14.27
C LEU A 186 -0.78 11.52 15.52
N ALA A 187 -0.30 12.61 16.16
CA ALA A 187 0.68 12.57 17.25
C ALA A 187 1.95 11.77 16.89
N ILE A 188 2.48 11.98 15.68
CA ILE A 188 3.71 11.36 15.17
C ILE A 188 4.73 12.47 14.90
N ASP A 189 5.96 12.29 15.38
CA ASP A 189 7.03 13.30 15.26
C ASP A 189 7.38 13.63 13.80
N ALA A 190 7.46 12.58 12.96
CA ALA A 190 7.76 12.72 11.54
C ALA A 190 7.01 11.67 10.71
N LEU A 191 6.30 12.14 9.68
CA LEU A 191 5.68 11.28 8.70
C LEU A 191 6.70 10.80 7.67
N GLN A 192 6.74 9.50 7.43
CA GLN A 192 7.48 8.94 6.31
C GLN A 192 6.84 9.38 4.99
N LEU A 193 7.66 9.75 4.02
CA LEU A 193 7.19 10.03 2.66
C LEU A 193 6.92 8.73 1.90
N ASN A 194 6.23 8.83 0.76
CA ASN A 194 5.86 7.69 -0.07
C ASN A 194 5.03 6.65 0.72
N THR A 195 4.08 7.16 1.49
CA THR A 195 3.17 6.36 2.32
C THR A 195 1.71 6.75 2.10
N VAL A 196 0.82 5.78 2.32
CA VAL A 196 -0.63 5.98 2.38
C VAL A 196 -1.07 5.84 3.83
N VAL A 197 -1.66 6.88 4.38
CA VAL A 197 -2.18 6.90 5.75
C VAL A 197 -3.67 6.58 5.73
N PHE A 198 -4.10 5.59 6.50
CA PHE A 198 -5.49 5.21 6.70
C PHE A 198 -5.90 5.62 8.12
N GLU A 199 -7.02 6.32 8.27
CA GLU A 199 -7.50 6.88 9.55
C GLU A 199 -8.97 6.52 9.78
N CYS A 200 -9.30 6.03 10.97
CA CYS A 200 -10.66 5.77 11.40
C CYS A 200 -10.82 6.11 12.88
N GLY A 201 -11.27 7.34 13.17
CA GLY A 201 -11.30 7.84 14.55
C GLY A 201 -9.89 8.06 15.08
N GLU A 202 -9.54 7.45 16.20
CA GLU A 202 -8.18 7.51 16.79
C GLU A 202 -7.23 6.46 16.22
N HIS A 203 -7.72 5.55 15.38
CA HIS A 203 -6.92 4.48 14.79
C HIS A 203 -6.29 4.96 13.48
N SER A 204 -4.99 4.70 13.34
CA SER A 204 -4.25 5.00 12.12
C SER A 204 -3.37 3.83 11.70
N LYS A 205 -3.27 3.61 10.38
CA LYS A 205 -2.39 2.61 9.78
C LYS A 205 -1.67 3.23 8.59
N HIS A 206 -0.36 3.05 8.53
CA HIS A 206 0.47 3.59 7.47
C HIS A 206 0.94 2.44 6.58
N VAL A 207 0.76 2.59 5.26
CA VAL A 207 1.20 1.61 4.25
C VAL A 207 2.22 2.27 3.34
N GLN A 208 3.46 1.85 3.46
CA GLN A 208 4.57 2.38 2.68
C GLN A 208 4.56 1.82 1.24
N GLN A 209 5.19 2.54 0.31
CA GLN A 209 5.28 2.15 -1.10
C GLN A 209 5.93 0.75 -1.30
N ASN A 210 6.88 0.37 -0.45
CA ASN A 210 7.50 -0.96 -0.50
C ASN A 210 6.54 -2.09 -0.11
N GLU A 211 5.50 -1.81 0.69
CA GLU A 211 4.51 -2.79 1.13
C GLU A 211 3.48 -3.10 0.03
N VAL A 212 3.32 -2.21 -0.97
CA VAL A 212 2.36 -2.42 -2.07
C VAL A 212 2.99 -3.03 -3.33
N ILE A 213 4.28 -3.41 -3.27
CA ILE A 213 5.03 -3.94 -4.41
C ILE A 213 5.70 -5.27 -4.02
N GLU A 214 5.44 -6.33 -4.78
CA GLU A 214 6.27 -7.53 -4.74
C GLU A 214 7.61 -7.23 -5.40
N LYS A 215 8.69 -7.25 -4.62
CA LYS A 215 10.04 -6.87 -5.06
C LYS A 215 10.74 -7.92 -5.94
N GLN A 216 10.13 -9.08 -6.18
CA GLN A 216 10.65 -10.08 -7.10
C GLN A 216 10.28 -9.72 -8.53
N TYR A 217 11.28 -9.58 -9.40
CA TYR A 217 11.02 -9.31 -10.81
C TYR A 217 10.31 -10.52 -11.47
N PRO A 218 9.21 -10.30 -12.22
CA PRO A 218 8.62 -9.00 -12.54
C PRO A 218 7.81 -8.42 -11.38
N PHE A 219 8.05 -7.13 -11.07
CA PHE A 219 7.38 -6.43 -9.98
C PHE A 219 5.86 -6.54 -10.11
N LYS A 220 5.20 -7.01 -9.05
CA LYS A 220 3.73 -7.08 -8.99
C LYS A 220 3.20 -6.02 -8.04
N PHE A 221 2.13 -5.36 -8.45
CA PHE A 221 1.42 -4.42 -7.59
C PHE A 221 0.39 -5.18 -6.75
N LYS A 222 0.52 -5.09 -5.43
CA LYS A 222 -0.38 -5.71 -4.44
C LYS A 222 -1.08 -4.68 -3.56
N GLY A 223 -1.25 -3.45 -4.06
CA GLY A 223 -1.91 -2.37 -3.31
C GLY A 223 -3.33 -2.71 -2.86
N GLU A 224 -4.08 -3.53 -3.61
CA GLU A 224 -5.43 -3.94 -3.18
C GLU A 224 -5.40 -4.72 -1.87
N GLU A 225 -4.49 -5.68 -1.76
CA GLU A 225 -4.31 -6.51 -0.58
C GLU A 225 -3.92 -5.64 0.63
N ALA A 226 -2.85 -4.85 0.47
CA ALA A 226 -2.32 -4.00 1.53
C ALA A 226 -3.31 -2.91 2.00
N PHE A 227 -4.02 -2.26 1.08
CA PHE A 227 -4.98 -1.21 1.43
C PHE A 227 -6.27 -1.79 2.04
N THR A 228 -6.75 -2.93 1.55
CA THR A 228 -7.89 -3.63 2.18
C THR A 228 -7.53 -4.06 3.60
N GLU A 229 -6.33 -4.59 3.81
CA GLU A 229 -5.82 -4.95 5.13
C GLU A 229 -5.74 -3.74 6.06
N ALA A 230 -5.22 -2.62 5.57
CA ALA A 230 -5.12 -1.39 6.36
C ALA A 230 -6.49 -0.87 6.78
N ILE A 231 -7.50 -0.92 5.89
CA ILE A 231 -8.88 -0.57 6.23
C ILE A 231 -9.44 -1.48 7.31
N LEU A 232 -9.29 -2.81 7.16
CA LEU A 232 -9.74 -3.76 8.19
C LEU A 232 -9.05 -3.50 9.53
N ASN A 233 -7.75 -3.16 9.50
CA ASN A 233 -6.97 -2.89 10.67
C ASN A 233 -7.44 -1.63 11.42
N VAL A 234 -7.66 -0.50 10.74
CA VAL A 234 -8.10 0.75 11.40
C VAL A 234 -9.56 0.71 11.84
N THR A 235 -10.38 -0.12 11.19
CA THR A 235 -11.81 -0.25 11.52
C THR A 235 -12.10 -1.27 12.63
N GLN A 236 -11.11 -2.07 13.05
CA GLN A 236 -11.22 -2.95 14.21
C GLN A 236 -11.57 -2.17 15.48
N GLU A 237 -12.33 -2.81 16.37
CA GLU A 237 -12.73 -2.21 17.64
C GLU A 237 -11.56 -2.14 18.65
N LYS A 238 -10.66 -3.13 18.62
CA LYS A 238 -9.55 -3.24 19.56
C LYS A 238 -8.21 -3.16 18.83
N GLN A 239 -7.35 -2.23 19.23
CA GLN A 239 -5.94 -2.20 18.83
C GLN A 239 -5.18 -3.36 19.45
N THR A 240 -4.16 -3.85 18.75
CA THR A 240 -3.24 -4.85 19.31
C THR A 240 -2.43 -4.23 20.44
N ALA A 241 -2.55 -4.77 21.63
CA ALA A 241 -1.87 -4.26 22.81
C ALA A 241 -0.53 -4.98 23.02
N ILE A 242 0.56 -4.20 23.03
CA ILE A 242 1.92 -4.67 23.20
C ILE A 242 2.45 -4.11 24.52
N TYR A 243 2.83 -5.01 25.43
CA TYR A 243 3.37 -4.62 26.74
C TYR A 243 4.88 -4.84 26.77
N PHE A 244 5.63 -3.80 27.15
CA PHE A 244 7.08 -3.87 27.31
C PHE A 244 7.43 -4.02 28.79
N VAL A 245 8.16 -5.07 29.14
CA VAL A 245 8.59 -5.31 30.53
C VAL A 245 9.61 -4.27 30.96
N THR A 246 9.51 -3.83 32.21
CA THR A 246 10.44 -2.90 32.84
C THR A 246 10.85 -3.39 34.23
N GLY A 247 12.06 -2.99 34.67
CA GLY A 247 12.56 -3.22 36.03
C GLY A 247 13.97 -3.80 36.09
N HIS A 248 14.42 -4.48 35.03
CA HIS A 248 15.65 -5.27 34.99
C HIS A 248 16.66 -4.70 33.98
N GLY A 249 16.53 -3.42 33.65
CA GLY A 249 17.42 -2.69 32.76
C GLY A 249 17.12 -2.89 31.28
N GLU A 250 15.89 -3.28 30.95
CA GLU A 250 15.38 -3.33 29.58
C GLU A 250 15.43 -1.95 28.91
N ARG A 251 15.55 -1.95 27.59
CA ARG A 251 15.49 -0.74 26.77
C ARG A 251 14.07 -0.17 26.79
N GLN A 252 13.97 1.13 27.05
CA GLN A 252 12.70 1.81 27.18
C GLN A 252 12.20 2.30 25.82
N PHE A 253 10.91 2.13 25.55
CA PHE A 253 10.29 2.56 24.29
C PHE A 253 10.03 4.07 24.22
N GLU A 254 10.28 4.80 25.31
CA GLU A 254 10.26 6.26 25.38
C GLU A 254 11.66 6.88 25.34
N ASP A 255 12.70 6.05 25.27
CA ASP A 255 14.08 6.49 25.17
C ASP A 255 14.46 6.74 23.70
N TYR A 256 14.85 7.99 23.41
CA TYR A 256 15.24 8.48 22.08
C TYR A 256 16.76 8.49 21.86
N ASP A 257 17.55 8.11 22.88
CA ASP A 257 18.99 7.93 22.71
C ASP A 257 19.28 6.72 21.81
N ARG A 258 20.52 6.60 21.33
CA ARG A 258 20.95 5.55 20.38
C ARG A 258 20.58 4.13 20.85
N GLY A 259 20.73 3.87 22.15
CA GLY A 259 20.44 2.57 22.75
C GLY A 259 18.95 2.31 23.02
N GLY A 260 18.10 3.34 23.00
CA GLY A 260 16.65 3.22 23.22
C GLY A 260 15.93 2.54 22.05
N ILE A 261 14.62 2.30 22.19
CA ILE A 261 13.78 1.62 21.18
C ILE A 261 12.54 2.44 20.76
N SER A 262 12.58 3.77 20.90
CA SER A 262 11.47 4.66 20.53
C SER A 262 11.12 4.62 19.03
N GLY A 263 12.10 4.37 18.16
CA GLY A 263 11.86 4.20 16.72
C GLY A 263 10.93 3.02 16.42
N ILE A 264 11.13 1.89 17.11
CA ILE A 264 10.25 0.72 17.06
C ILE A 264 8.87 1.04 17.63
N ALA A 265 8.82 1.75 18.76
CA ALA A 265 7.57 2.16 19.38
C ALA A 265 6.71 2.99 18.41
N ASN A 266 7.34 3.94 17.73
CA ASN A 266 6.70 4.77 16.71
C ASN A 266 6.28 3.97 15.48
N ALA A 267 7.05 2.95 15.07
CA ALA A 267 6.66 2.04 13.99
C ALA A 267 5.42 1.21 14.35
N LEU A 268 5.37 0.67 15.57
CA LEU A 268 4.22 -0.08 16.07
C LEU A 268 2.96 0.79 16.20
N LYS A 269 3.09 2.04 16.65
CA LYS A 269 1.96 3.00 16.68
C LYS A 269 1.40 3.25 15.27
N ARG A 270 2.28 3.44 14.27
CA ARG A 270 1.89 3.54 12.84
C ARG A 270 1.23 2.26 12.30
N ASP A 271 1.43 1.13 12.97
CA ASP A 271 0.79 -0.15 12.66
C ASP A 271 -0.52 -0.39 13.44
N ASN A 272 -1.10 0.67 14.01
CA ASN A 272 -2.31 0.66 14.85
C ASN A 272 -2.16 -0.23 16.11
N CYS A 273 -0.97 -0.26 16.71
CA CYS A 273 -0.74 -0.97 17.96
C CYS A 273 -0.72 0.01 19.13
N ARG A 274 -1.31 -0.41 20.26
CA ARG A 274 -1.19 0.28 21.54
C ARG A 274 -0.01 -0.29 22.30
N ILE A 275 0.83 0.58 22.83
CA ILE A 275 2.04 0.21 23.57
C ILE A 275 1.88 0.66 25.02
N ALA A 276 2.28 -0.17 25.97
CA ALA A 276 2.27 0.16 27.40
C ALA A 276 3.46 -0.49 28.12
N PRO A 277 3.96 0.10 29.21
CA PRO A 277 4.94 -0.55 30.06
C PRO A 277 4.26 -1.61 30.95
N LEU A 278 5.01 -2.64 31.34
CA LEU A 278 4.61 -3.63 32.33
C LEU A 278 5.72 -3.79 33.38
N ASP A 279 5.47 -3.24 34.55
CA ASP A 279 6.29 -3.49 35.73
C ASP A 279 5.85 -4.80 36.39
N ILE A 280 6.65 -5.85 36.23
CA ILE A 280 6.35 -7.18 36.77
C ILE A 280 6.51 -7.28 38.29
N LEU A 281 7.27 -6.36 38.91
CA LEU A 281 7.47 -6.34 40.36
C LEU A 281 6.20 -5.85 41.07
N ASN A 282 5.47 -4.94 40.44
CA ASN A 282 4.31 -4.27 41.03
C ASN A 282 2.96 -4.81 40.54
N THR A 283 2.96 -5.69 39.53
CA THR A 283 1.74 -6.23 38.92
C THR A 283 1.53 -7.69 39.29
N LYS A 284 0.28 -8.09 39.58
CA LYS A 284 -0.04 -9.48 39.99
C LYS A 284 -0.17 -10.47 38.83
N LYS A 285 -0.55 -10.00 37.64
CA LYS A 285 -0.66 -10.79 36.41
C LYS A 285 -0.44 -9.91 35.18
N VAL A 286 -0.04 -10.50 34.06
CA VAL A 286 -0.06 -9.79 32.77
C VAL A 286 -1.52 -9.38 32.48
N PRO A 287 -1.78 -8.13 32.03
CA PRO A 287 -3.12 -7.67 31.69
C PRO A 287 -3.82 -8.58 30.68
N ASP A 288 -5.13 -8.81 30.86
CA ASP A 288 -5.91 -9.74 30.02
C ASP A 288 -6.04 -9.26 28.57
N ASP A 289 -5.82 -7.97 28.33
CA ASP A 289 -5.84 -7.36 27.01
C ASP A 289 -4.48 -7.40 26.29
N CYS A 290 -3.42 -7.90 26.92
CA CYS A 290 -2.08 -8.04 26.35
C CYS A 290 -2.05 -9.07 25.21
N ASP A 291 -1.82 -8.59 23.98
CA ASP A 291 -1.71 -9.44 22.81
C ASP A 291 -0.27 -9.94 22.60
N VAL A 292 0.74 -9.12 22.89
CA VAL A 292 2.17 -9.51 22.84
C VAL A 292 2.91 -8.90 24.03
N LEU A 293 3.68 -9.72 24.74
CA LEU A 293 4.63 -9.28 25.77
C LEU A 293 6.02 -9.17 25.15
N VAL A 294 6.72 -8.07 25.39
CA VAL A 294 8.07 -7.80 24.90
C VAL A 294 9.03 -7.63 26.07
N VAL A 295 10.12 -8.38 26.08
CA VAL A 295 11.23 -8.24 27.03
C VAL A 295 12.44 -7.82 26.20
N ALA A 296 12.87 -6.57 26.34
CA ALA A 296 13.83 -5.93 25.45
C ALA A 296 15.19 -5.72 26.13
N GLY A 297 16.07 -6.71 26.04
CA GLY A 297 17.46 -6.62 26.50
C GLY A 297 17.61 -6.43 28.01
N PRO A 298 17.06 -7.31 28.85
CA PRO A 298 17.26 -7.21 30.29
C PRO A 298 18.75 -7.40 30.63
N THR A 299 19.28 -6.53 31.49
CA THR A 299 20.70 -6.53 31.89
C THR A 299 20.92 -7.11 33.30
N LYS A 300 19.83 -7.28 34.07
CA LYS A 300 19.80 -7.86 35.42
C LYS A 300 19.07 -9.20 35.43
N ALA A 301 19.46 -10.07 36.36
CA ALA A 301 18.80 -11.35 36.58
C ALA A 301 17.37 -11.19 37.13
N TYR A 302 16.47 -12.03 36.64
CA TYR A 302 15.10 -12.17 37.14
C TYR A 302 15.07 -13.14 38.33
N LEU A 303 14.22 -12.86 39.31
CA LEU A 303 13.89 -13.77 40.40
C LEU A 303 13.05 -14.95 39.88
N THR A 304 13.04 -16.03 40.65
CA THR A 304 12.29 -17.25 40.27
C THR A 304 10.80 -16.98 40.17
N GLU A 305 10.25 -16.15 41.07
CA GLU A 305 8.87 -15.72 41.09
C GLU A 305 8.48 -14.91 39.84
N GLU A 306 9.39 -14.09 39.33
CA GLU A 306 9.21 -13.28 38.12
C GLU A 306 9.23 -14.14 36.86
N LEU A 307 10.14 -15.12 36.79
CA LEU A 307 10.14 -16.10 35.71
C LEU A 307 8.88 -16.97 35.74
N ASN A 308 8.39 -17.34 36.93
CA ASN A 308 7.11 -18.04 37.09
C ASN A 308 5.92 -17.19 36.63
N PHE A 309 5.96 -15.88 36.84
CA PHE A 309 4.94 -14.95 36.33
C PHE A 309 4.87 -14.98 34.79
N ILE A 310 6.03 -14.94 34.11
CA ILE A 310 6.09 -15.05 32.64
C ILE A 310 5.69 -16.46 32.18
N ARG A 311 6.09 -17.51 32.91
CA ARG A 311 5.66 -18.89 32.62
C ARG A 311 4.14 -19.00 32.63
N ASN A 312 3.48 -18.50 33.67
CA ASN A 312 2.02 -18.53 33.78
C ASN A 312 1.35 -17.78 32.62
N TYR A 313 1.92 -16.68 32.13
CA TYR A 313 1.42 -15.98 30.95
C TYR A 313 1.51 -16.86 29.69
N LEU A 314 2.67 -17.51 29.47
CA LEU A 314 2.87 -18.40 28.33
C LEU A 314 1.98 -19.65 28.37
N GLU A 315 1.82 -20.28 29.54
CA GLU A 315 0.90 -21.39 29.75
C GLU A 315 -0.54 -21.03 29.38
N ASN A 316 -0.94 -19.78 29.61
CA ASN A 316 -2.23 -19.22 29.19
C ASN A 316 -2.25 -18.73 27.73
N ARG A 317 -1.45 -19.36 26.85
CA ARG A 317 -1.36 -19.06 25.41
C ARG A 317 -0.82 -17.64 25.12
N GLY A 318 0.00 -17.12 26.04
CA GLY A 318 0.70 -15.85 25.88
C GLY A 318 1.66 -15.85 24.70
N LYS A 319 1.99 -14.66 24.20
CA LYS A 319 2.94 -14.49 23.10
C LYS A 319 4.08 -13.59 23.54
N LEU A 320 5.30 -14.08 23.44
CA LEU A 320 6.49 -13.40 23.97
C LEU A 320 7.48 -13.11 22.84
N LEU A 321 7.89 -11.86 22.75
CA LEU A 321 9.10 -11.45 22.04
C LEU A 321 10.18 -11.17 23.09
N LEU A 322 11.23 -11.98 23.10
CA LEU A 322 12.36 -11.82 23.99
C LEU A 322 13.60 -11.47 23.17
N MET A 323 14.20 -10.32 23.45
CA MET A 323 15.46 -9.90 22.86
C MET A 323 16.48 -9.87 23.99
N LEU A 324 17.60 -10.57 23.81
CA LEU A 324 18.60 -10.73 24.84
C LEU A 324 19.79 -9.82 24.57
N GLU A 325 20.46 -9.43 25.65
CA GLU A 325 21.80 -8.88 25.62
C GLU A 325 22.81 -10.03 25.74
N PRO A 326 23.97 -9.96 25.09
CA PRO A 326 25.03 -10.94 25.26
C PRO A 326 25.56 -10.94 26.69
N ALA A 327 26.14 -12.06 27.12
CA ALA A 327 26.72 -12.24 28.45
C ALA A 327 28.09 -11.54 28.62
N VAL A 328 28.16 -10.23 28.33
CA VAL A 328 29.37 -9.39 28.51
C VAL A 328 29.18 -8.43 29.66
N THR A 329 30.18 -8.27 30.53
CA THR A 329 30.12 -7.29 31.62
C THR A 329 29.82 -5.88 31.07
N PRO A 330 28.77 -5.18 31.58
CA PRO A 330 28.06 -5.43 32.85
C PRO A 330 26.81 -6.34 32.78
N ASN A 331 26.45 -6.88 31.62
CA ASN A 331 25.27 -7.72 31.45
C ASN A 331 25.43 -9.08 32.14
N THR A 332 24.46 -9.43 32.98
CA THR A 332 24.46 -10.69 33.75
C THR A 332 23.45 -11.70 33.17
N PRO A 333 23.68 -13.02 33.30
CA PRO A 333 22.71 -14.01 32.88
C PRO A 333 21.33 -13.77 33.50
N THR A 334 20.32 -13.66 32.64
CA THR A 334 18.99 -13.14 33.00
C THR A 334 18.09 -14.18 33.70
N GLY A 335 18.47 -15.46 33.65
CA GLY A 335 17.70 -16.58 34.21
C GLY A 335 16.70 -17.22 33.25
N PHE A 336 16.50 -16.66 32.04
CA PHE A 336 15.52 -17.16 31.07
C PHE A 336 15.83 -18.55 30.49
N LYS A 337 17.07 -19.05 30.60
CA LYS A 337 17.51 -20.31 29.98
C LYS A 337 16.61 -21.50 30.30
N THR A 338 16.30 -21.69 31.58
CA THR A 338 15.46 -22.82 32.03
C THR A 338 14.04 -22.70 31.46
N LEU A 339 13.45 -21.51 31.52
CA LEU A 339 12.12 -21.25 30.98
C LEU A 339 12.07 -21.49 29.47
N LEU A 340 13.03 -20.95 28.72
CA LEU A 340 13.13 -21.12 27.26
C LEU A 340 13.33 -22.58 26.85
N GLY A 341 14.03 -23.36 27.68
CA GLY A 341 14.20 -24.80 27.50
C GLY A 341 12.88 -25.56 27.48
N GLU A 342 11.84 -25.09 28.18
CA GLU A 342 10.48 -25.68 28.16
C GLU A 342 9.77 -25.50 26.80
N TYR A 343 10.23 -24.53 25.99
CA TYR A 343 9.69 -24.21 24.66
C TYR A 343 10.63 -24.61 23.51
N GLY A 344 11.69 -25.38 23.81
CA GLY A 344 12.60 -25.95 22.82
C GLY A 344 13.69 -24.99 22.37
N ILE A 345 13.93 -23.92 23.14
CA ILE A 345 14.89 -22.87 22.83
C ILE A 345 16.06 -22.99 23.82
N VAL A 346 17.29 -23.02 23.30
CA VAL A 346 18.52 -23.12 24.10
C VAL A 346 19.35 -21.87 23.88
N VAL A 347 19.63 -21.15 24.96
CA VAL A 347 20.46 -19.93 24.94
C VAL A 347 21.78 -20.21 25.66
N ARG A 348 22.89 -19.75 25.09
CA ARG A 348 24.23 -19.87 25.70
C ARG A 348 24.72 -18.53 26.25
N ASP A 349 25.63 -18.58 27.21
CA ASP A 349 26.32 -17.38 27.72
C ASP A 349 27.58 -17.16 26.87
N ASP A 350 27.38 -16.77 25.62
CA ASP A 350 28.46 -16.49 24.66
C ASP A 350 28.22 -15.17 23.92
N VAL A 351 29.22 -14.74 23.16
CA VAL A 351 29.12 -13.66 22.19
C VAL A 351 29.46 -14.23 20.83
N VAL A 352 28.52 -14.11 19.89
CA VAL A 352 28.75 -14.54 18.53
C VAL A 352 29.65 -13.54 17.83
N VAL A 353 30.79 -14.05 17.37
CA VAL A 353 31.77 -13.29 16.60
C VAL A 353 31.97 -13.91 15.23
N TYR A 354 32.47 -13.11 14.30
CA TYR A 354 32.57 -13.47 12.89
C TYR A 354 33.85 -12.87 12.28
N ASN A 355 34.55 -13.70 11.49
CA ASN A 355 35.75 -13.31 10.75
C ASN A 355 35.38 -12.58 9.46
N LYS A 356 35.15 -11.26 9.55
CA LYS A 356 34.45 -10.48 8.52
C LYS A 356 35.20 -10.32 7.21
N VAL A 357 36.51 -10.04 7.19
CA VAL A 357 37.31 -9.94 5.95
C VAL A 357 38.81 -10.03 6.27
N ASN A 358 39.61 -10.60 5.36
CA ASN A 358 41.07 -10.45 5.33
C ASN A 358 41.47 -9.04 4.83
N MET A 359 41.84 -8.13 5.73
CA MET A 359 42.35 -6.81 5.38
C MET A 359 43.79 -6.92 4.83
N PRO A 360 44.12 -6.33 3.66
CA PRO A 360 45.42 -6.50 3.00
C PRO A 360 46.68 -6.19 3.85
N LEU A 361 46.52 -5.40 4.92
CA LEU A 361 47.60 -5.01 5.86
C LEU A 361 47.37 -5.47 7.31
N PHE A 362 46.16 -5.93 7.66
CA PHE A 362 45.76 -6.21 9.04
C PHE A 362 45.26 -7.65 9.25
N GLY A 363 45.29 -8.48 8.21
CA GLY A 363 44.82 -9.87 8.29
C GLY A 363 43.32 -9.98 8.52
N ILE A 364 42.87 -11.19 8.88
CA ILE A 364 41.47 -11.47 9.21
C ILE A 364 41.07 -10.68 10.47
N GLN A 365 40.03 -9.86 10.37
CA GLN A 365 39.45 -9.15 11.51
C GLN A 365 38.24 -9.91 12.05
N THR A 366 38.16 -10.03 13.38
CA THR A 366 37.05 -10.66 14.09
C THR A 366 36.19 -9.58 14.70
N VAL A 367 34.88 -9.60 14.40
CA VAL A 367 33.94 -8.57 14.85
C VAL A 367 32.70 -9.20 15.44
N ALA A 368 32.02 -8.47 16.33
CA ALA A 368 30.72 -8.85 16.90
C ALA A 368 29.53 -8.27 16.12
N GLU A 369 29.80 -7.45 15.09
CA GLU A 369 28.79 -6.91 14.20
C GLU A 369 28.51 -7.92 13.07
N ILE A 370 27.33 -8.54 13.12
CA ILE A 370 26.92 -9.63 12.25
C ILE A 370 25.97 -9.11 11.17
N TYR A 371 26.30 -9.40 9.92
CA TYR A 371 25.50 -9.04 8.76
C TYR A 371 24.75 -10.28 8.31
N VAL A 372 23.42 -10.21 8.43
CA VAL A 372 22.52 -11.29 8.03
C VAL A 372 21.99 -10.95 6.65
N GLY A 373 22.40 -11.73 5.66
CA GLY A 373 21.94 -11.62 4.29
C GLY A 373 20.99 -12.74 3.91
N LYS A 374 20.77 -12.89 2.59
CA LYS A 374 19.84 -13.85 2.01
C LYS A 374 20.04 -15.29 2.48
N ASP A 375 21.30 -15.72 2.61
CA ASP A 375 21.66 -17.12 2.86
C ASP A 375 21.62 -17.45 4.36
N GLU A 376 21.70 -16.42 5.22
CA GLU A 376 21.61 -16.53 6.67
C GLU A 376 20.17 -16.60 7.19
N TYR A 377 19.18 -16.12 6.42
CA TYR A 377 17.76 -16.26 6.76
C TYR A 377 17.24 -17.68 6.51
N ALA A 378 16.80 -18.34 7.57
CA ALA A 378 16.05 -19.58 7.47
C ALA A 378 14.67 -19.34 6.85
N GLU A 379 14.05 -20.39 6.28
CA GLU A 379 12.70 -20.30 5.73
C GLU A 379 11.66 -20.29 6.85
N PHE A 380 11.06 -19.11 7.09
CA PHE A 380 10.01 -18.92 8.07
C PHE A 380 9.15 -17.71 7.70
N LYS A 381 7.89 -17.68 8.14
CA LYS A 381 6.97 -16.55 7.82
C LYS A 381 7.49 -15.18 8.27
N ILE A 382 8.26 -15.13 9.35
CA ILE A 382 8.87 -13.89 9.87
C ILE A 382 9.96 -13.38 8.92
N THR A 383 10.69 -14.28 8.26
CA THR A 383 11.80 -13.97 7.35
C THR A 383 11.38 -13.87 5.89
N ASP A 384 10.09 -14.09 5.60
CA ASP A 384 9.52 -13.88 4.27
C ASP A 384 9.72 -12.41 3.83
N GLY A 385 10.30 -12.23 2.65
CA GLY A 385 10.62 -10.91 2.10
C GLY A 385 11.89 -10.25 2.67
N LEU A 386 12.44 -10.73 3.79
CA LEU A 386 13.70 -10.20 4.35
C LEU A 386 14.92 -10.56 3.52
N LYS A 387 14.86 -11.63 2.72
CA LYS A 387 15.94 -12.07 1.81
C LYS A 387 16.38 -11.02 0.77
N SER A 388 15.66 -9.91 0.63
CA SER A 388 16.02 -8.76 -0.22
C SER A 388 16.69 -7.61 0.55
N PHE A 389 16.89 -7.76 1.86
CA PHE A 389 17.51 -6.79 2.74
C PHE A 389 18.59 -7.47 3.59
N ASN A 390 19.43 -6.66 4.22
CA ASN A 390 20.38 -7.13 5.21
C ASN A 390 19.95 -6.65 6.58
N THR A 391 20.04 -7.50 7.59
CA THR A 391 19.87 -7.11 9.00
C THR A 391 21.25 -7.06 9.65
N ILE A 392 21.43 -6.10 10.54
CA ILE A 392 22.66 -5.95 11.33
C ILE A 392 22.31 -6.27 12.78
N LEU A 393 23.03 -7.24 13.36
CA LEU A 393 22.99 -7.57 14.78
C LEU A 393 24.34 -7.20 15.40
N LEU A 394 24.35 -6.60 16.59
CA LEU A 394 25.58 -6.20 17.25
C LEU A 394 25.72 -6.95 18.58
N GLY A 395 26.71 -7.86 18.66
CA GLY A 395 26.97 -8.58 19.90
C GLY A 395 25.84 -9.55 20.27
N ALA A 396 25.39 -10.37 19.34
CA ALA A 396 24.38 -11.38 19.65
C ALA A 396 24.95 -12.51 20.54
N CYS A 397 24.15 -13.09 21.43
CA CYS A 397 24.41 -14.44 21.97
C CYS A 397 23.77 -15.51 21.09
N SER A 398 24.22 -16.76 21.23
CA SER A 398 23.65 -17.87 20.47
C SER A 398 22.31 -18.34 21.04
N VAL A 399 21.34 -18.52 20.14
CA VAL A 399 19.98 -18.98 20.42
C VAL A 399 19.67 -20.12 19.48
N ASN A 400 19.72 -21.35 20.00
CA ASN A 400 19.54 -22.59 19.22
C ASN A 400 18.15 -23.20 19.44
N SER A 401 17.70 -23.96 18.45
CA SER A 401 16.52 -24.81 18.59
C SER A 401 16.92 -26.22 19.05
N THR A 402 16.09 -26.82 19.90
CA THR A 402 16.19 -28.24 20.24
C THR A 402 15.46 -29.05 19.17
N PRO A 403 16.00 -30.20 18.73
CA PRO A 403 15.28 -31.09 17.83
C PRO A 403 13.89 -31.44 18.38
N PRO A 404 12.85 -31.52 17.53
CA PRO A 404 11.51 -31.89 17.98
C PRO A 404 11.54 -33.23 18.72
N ASN A 405 11.02 -33.25 19.95
CA ASN A 405 10.81 -34.46 20.74
C ASN A 405 9.30 -34.75 20.78
N ASP A 406 8.90 -36.02 20.67
CA ASP A 406 7.50 -36.42 20.75
C ASP A 406 6.85 -36.12 22.11
N GLN A 407 7.65 -35.96 23.16
CA GLN A 407 7.19 -35.54 24.48
C GLN A 407 7.08 -34.02 24.63
N MET A 408 7.61 -33.25 23.68
CA MET A 408 7.65 -31.79 23.74
C MET A 408 6.51 -31.20 22.90
N PRO A 409 5.57 -30.44 23.51
CA PRO A 409 4.43 -29.89 22.80
C PRO A 409 4.81 -28.71 21.88
N TYR A 410 6.05 -28.22 21.95
CA TYR A 410 6.54 -27.07 21.19
C TYR A 410 7.55 -27.48 20.12
N GLN A 411 7.50 -26.79 18.99
CA GLN A 411 8.46 -26.90 17.91
C GLN A 411 9.16 -25.55 17.74
N ALA A 412 10.45 -25.54 18.06
CA ALA A 412 11.34 -24.41 17.81
C ALA A 412 11.94 -24.52 16.40
N ALA A 413 12.01 -23.39 15.70
CA ALA A 413 12.59 -23.25 14.37
C ALA A 413 13.52 -22.04 14.34
N VAL A 414 14.71 -22.24 13.77
CA VAL A 414 15.68 -21.15 13.55
C VAL A 414 15.11 -20.14 12.56
N LEU A 415 15.32 -18.85 12.82
CA LEU A 415 14.99 -17.74 11.95
C LEU A 415 16.23 -17.19 11.24
N ILE A 416 17.32 -17.05 11.98
CA ILE A 416 18.54 -16.38 11.54
C ILE A 416 19.75 -17.19 11.99
N ASN A 417 20.65 -17.47 11.07
CA ASN A 417 21.99 -17.98 11.36
C ASN A 417 23.03 -16.85 11.24
N ALA A 418 24.15 -17.00 11.94
CA ALA A 418 25.34 -16.23 11.69
C ALA A 418 26.06 -16.73 10.41
N PRO A 419 26.82 -15.86 9.73
CA PRO A 419 27.62 -16.24 8.56
C PRO A 419 28.58 -17.42 8.82
N GLU A 420 29.03 -18.05 7.74
CA GLU A 420 30.05 -19.09 7.82
C GLU A 420 31.35 -18.54 8.46
N GLY A 421 31.98 -19.36 9.30
CA GLY A 421 33.17 -18.95 10.06
C GLY A 421 32.84 -18.15 11.34
N SER A 422 31.57 -18.03 11.72
CA SER A 422 31.15 -17.56 13.04
C SER A 422 31.28 -18.63 14.12
N TRP A 423 31.48 -18.19 15.36
CA TRP A 423 31.41 -19.01 16.55
C TRP A 423 30.87 -18.22 17.75
N GLY A 424 30.31 -18.92 18.73
CA GLY A 424 29.97 -18.35 20.03
C GLY A 424 31.19 -18.37 20.94
N GLU A 425 31.83 -17.20 21.11
CA GLU A 425 32.99 -16.98 21.99
C GLU A 425 32.55 -16.99 23.46
N THR A 426 33.16 -17.88 24.24
CA THR A 426 32.85 -18.06 25.66
C THR A 426 33.79 -17.30 26.60
N ASP A 427 34.99 -16.91 26.16
CA ASP A 427 35.93 -16.07 26.94
C ASP A 427 35.57 -14.58 26.87
N VAL A 428 34.33 -14.28 27.24
CA VAL A 428 33.72 -12.93 27.20
C VAL A 428 34.46 -11.91 28.08
N ALA A 429 35.14 -12.37 29.15
CA ALA A 429 35.87 -11.51 30.07
C ALA A 429 37.12 -10.89 29.43
N ASN A 430 37.74 -11.60 28.48
CA ASN A 430 38.98 -11.17 27.84
C ASN A 430 38.79 -10.55 26.46
N LEU A 431 37.55 -10.48 25.93
CA LEU A 431 37.22 -9.88 24.62
C LEU A 431 37.76 -8.45 24.40
N ARG A 432 37.93 -7.67 25.48
CA ARG A 432 38.50 -6.31 25.39
C ARG A 432 40.03 -6.27 25.38
N GLN A 433 40.68 -7.35 25.81
CA GLN A 433 42.12 -7.41 26.04
C GLN A 433 42.83 -8.26 24.98
N LYS A 434 42.16 -9.31 24.49
CA LYS A 434 42.68 -10.23 23.49
C LYS A 434 41.68 -10.32 22.33
N LYS A 435 42.24 -10.47 21.12
CA LYS A 435 41.45 -10.87 19.95
C LYS A 435 40.85 -12.27 20.21
N PRO A 436 39.54 -12.47 20.00
CA PRO A 436 38.91 -13.78 20.13
C PRO A 436 39.48 -14.77 19.10
N GLU A 437 39.67 -16.01 19.52
CA GLU A 437 40.21 -17.11 18.74
C GLU A 437 39.38 -18.36 19.04
N LEU A 438 38.85 -19.00 18.00
CA LEU A 438 38.01 -20.19 18.14
C LEU A 438 38.72 -21.28 18.95
N ASN A 439 38.14 -21.66 20.08
CA ASN A 439 38.52 -22.83 20.85
C ASN A 439 37.49 -23.96 20.63
N VAL A 440 37.89 -24.95 19.84
CA VAL A 440 37.03 -26.08 19.41
C VAL A 440 36.49 -26.91 20.57
N ASP A 441 37.15 -26.90 21.73
CA ASP A 441 36.73 -27.71 22.89
C ASP A 441 35.60 -27.05 23.71
N VAL A 442 35.41 -25.73 23.62
CA VAL A 442 34.48 -24.98 24.48
C VAL A 442 33.50 -24.10 23.71
N ASP A 443 33.93 -23.54 22.58
CA ASP A 443 33.12 -22.61 21.81
C ASP A 443 32.13 -23.34 20.90
N LEU A 444 31.01 -22.67 20.62
CA LEU A 444 30.03 -23.18 19.67
C LEU A 444 30.47 -22.84 18.25
N GLN A 445 31.00 -23.81 17.52
CA GLN A 445 31.33 -23.64 16.11
C GLN A 445 30.06 -23.55 15.24
N GLY A 446 30.10 -22.67 14.22
CA GLY A 446 28.96 -22.42 13.35
C GLY A 446 28.49 -23.61 12.49
N PRO A 447 27.28 -23.52 11.90
CA PRO A 447 26.42 -22.34 11.85
C PRO A 447 25.76 -22.03 13.19
N VAL A 448 25.99 -20.83 13.71
CA VAL A 448 25.46 -20.38 15.01
C VAL A 448 24.11 -19.73 14.78
N SER A 449 23.06 -20.21 15.43
CA SER A 449 21.74 -19.59 15.34
C SER A 449 21.65 -18.36 16.24
N LEU A 450 21.05 -17.28 15.74
CA LEU A 450 20.93 -15.98 16.40
C LEU A 450 19.50 -15.66 16.82
N ALA A 451 18.52 -16.33 16.22
CA ALA A 451 17.11 -16.11 16.50
C ALA A 451 16.29 -17.37 16.25
N VAL A 452 15.32 -17.62 17.13
CA VAL A 452 14.44 -18.80 17.08
C VAL A 452 13.00 -18.40 17.34
N ALA A 453 12.08 -18.94 16.55
CA ALA A 453 10.65 -18.91 16.86
C ALA A 453 10.21 -20.26 17.40
N SER A 454 9.31 -20.28 18.39
CA SER A 454 8.68 -21.49 18.91
C SER A 454 7.17 -21.36 18.95
N GLN A 455 6.48 -22.42 18.58
CA GLN A 455 5.02 -22.52 18.65
C GLN A 455 4.62 -23.96 18.97
N VAL A 456 3.37 -24.15 19.41
CA VAL A 456 2.82 -25.50 19.62
C VAL A 456 2.89 -26.31 18.33
N LYS A 457 3.38 -27.55 18.42
CA LYS A 457 3.39 -28.54 17.34
C LYS A 457 1.96 -28.71 16.80
N GLU A 458 1.77 -28.79 15.49
CA GLU A 458 0.48 -29.21 14.93
C GLU A 458 0.20 -30.66 15.39
N LEU A 459 -0.62 -30.80 16.44
CA LEU A 459 -1.06 -32.12 16.90
C LEU A 459 -1.98 -32.73 15.83
N PRO A 460 -1.87 -34.04 15.55
CA PRO A 460 -2.80 -34.74 14.69
C PRO A 460 -4.24 -34.50 15.14
N LYS A 461 -5.16 -34.34 14.18
CA LYS A 461 -6.61 -34.06 14.33
C LYS A 461 -7.39 -34.92 15.35
N ALA A 462 -6.79 -35.98 15.89
CA ALA A 462 -7.40 -36.88 16.86
C ALA A 462 -7.38 -36.35 18.31
N VAL A 463 -6.48 -35.42 18.66
CA VAL A 463 -6.33 -34.92 20.05
C VAL A 463 -7.20 -33.68 20.34
N THR A 464 -7.73 -33.01 19.31
CA THR A 464 -8.65 -31.87 19.46
C THR A 464 -10.07 -32.27 19.90
N GLN A 465 -10.38 -33.56 20.00
CA GLN A 465 -11.71 -34.07 20.40
C GLN A 465 -11.93 -34.18 21.91
N SER A 466 -10.92 -33.98 22.76
CA SER A 466 -11.02 -34.22 24.20
C SER A 466 -11.09 -32.97 25.09
N HIS A 467 -11.18 -31.76 24.52
CA HIS A 467 -11.38 -30.54 25.31
C HIS A 467 -12.85 -30.07 25.28
N PRO A 468 -13.55 -30.01 26.44
CA PRO A 468 -14.89 -29.45 26.51
C PRO A 468 -14.83 -27.95 26.16
N GLY A 469 -15.40 -27.57 25.02
CA GLY A 469 -15.41 -26.19 24.51
C GLY A 469 -14.96 -26.03 23.06
N MET A 470 -14.28 -27.03 22.48
CA MET A 470 -14.07 -27.10 21.03
C MET A 470 -15.10 -28.04 20.40
N ALA A 471 -16.29 -27.51 20.12
CA ALA A 471 -17.20 -28.16 19.21
C ALA A 471 -16.70 -27.96 17.76
N ASN A 472 -16.22 -29.05 17.15
CA ASN A 472 -16.30 -29.33 15.71
C ASN A 472 -15.92 -28.21 14.72
N ASP A 473 -14.72 -27.62 14.84
CA ASP A 473 -14.10 -26.89 13.71
C ASP A 473 -12.90 -27.69 13.17
N PRO A 474 -13.03 -28.32 11.97
CA PRO A 474 -11.95 -29.05 11.31
C PRO A 474 -10.73 -28.21 10.93
N ASP A 475 -10.86 -26.88 10.92
CA ASP A 475 -9.84 -25.90 10.54
C ASP A 475 -9.20 -25.19 11.76
N ALA A 476 -9.55 -25.59 12.98
CA ALA A 476 -9.01 -25.03 14.21
C ALA A 476 -7.49 -25.31 14.35
N LYS A 477 -6.68 -24.29 14.07
CA LYS A 477 -5.22 -24.33 14.26
C LYS A 477 -4.85 -24.52 15.74
N PRO A 478 -3.75 -25.21 16.08
CA PRO A 478 -3.29 -25.37 17.46
C PRO A 478 -3.20 -24.02 18.17
N GLN A 479 -3.83 -23.91 19.33
CA GLN A 479 -3.79 -22.72 20.17
C GLN A 479 -2.88 -22.98 21.36
N GLY A 480 -1.76 -22.28 21.43
CA GLY A 480 -0.90 -22.22 22.61
C GLY A 480 0.15 -21.13 22.48
N ALA A 481 1.16 -21.17 23.35
CA ALA A 481 2.17 -20.12 23.43
C ALA A 481 2.91 -19.95 22.10
N ARG A 482 3.31 -18.72 21.80
CA ARG A 482 4.24 -18.39 20.71
C ARG A 482 5.39 -17.57 21.27
N LEU A 483 6.61 -17.94 20.93
CA LEU A 483 7.80 -17.23 21.35
C LEU A 483 8.61 -16.86 20.12
N VAL A 484 9.19 -15.67 20.12
CA VAL A 484 10.30 -15.30 19.25
C VAL A 484 11.42 -14.82 20.16
N VAL A 485 12.59 -15.43 20.04
CA VAL A 485 13.76 -15.10 20.86
C VAL A 485 14.90 -14.69 19.95
N PHE A 486 15.42 -13.49 20.19
CA PHE A 486 16.63 -12.97 19.55
C PHE A 486 17.76 -12.93 20.57
N GLY A 487 18.95 -13.35 20.14
CA GLY A 487 20.17 -13.23 20.94
C GLY A 487 20.74 -11.82 21.00
N ASP A 488 20.11 -10.87 20.31
CA ASP A 488 20.48 -9.47 20.22
C ASP A 488 19.25 -8.59 20.43
N VAL A 489 19.43 -7.44 21.08
CA VAL A 489 18.44 -6.38 21.21
C VAL A 489 18.84 -5.13 20.43
N ASP A 490 20.12 -4.95 20.10
CA ASP A 490 20.61 -3.78 19.38
C ASP A 490 19.99 -3.66 17.99
N PHE A 491 19.63 -4.77 17.34
CA PHE A 491 18.94 -4.71 16.06
C PHE A 491 17.64 -3.88 16.11
N ALA A 492 16.98 -3.78 17.26
CA ALA A 492 15.75 -3.02 17.48
C ALA A 492 15.98 -1.60 18.02
N SER A 493 17.24 -1.21 18.25
CA SER A 493 17.60 0.09 18.82
C SER A 493 17.43 1.24 17.82
N ASN A 494 17.39 2.46 18.34
CA ASN A 494 17.32 3.67 17.53
C ASN A 494 18.54 3.83 16.61
N GLU A 495 19.68 3.24 16.95
CA GLU A 495 20.88 3.23 16.10
C GLU A 495 20.73 2.37 14.85
N TYR A 496 20.00 1.25 14.94
CA TYR A 496 19.87 0.29 13.83
C TYR A 496 18.50 0.26 13.16
N ILE A 497 17.48 0.90 13.76
CA ILE A 497 16.11 0.83 13.25
C ILE A 497 15.91 1.51 11.88
N GLU A 498 16.80 2.43 11.49
CA GLU A 498 16.77 3.02 10.15
C GLU A 498 17.12 2.00 9.05
N ASN A 499 17.75 0.86 9.41
CA ASN A 499 17.91 -0.25 8.49
C ASN A 499 16.54 -0.94 8.25
N PRO A 500 16.04 -0.97 7.01
CA PRO A 500 14.76 -1.60 6.69
C PRO A 500 14.68 -3.08 7.08
N GLY A 501 15.78 -3.84 6.97
CA GLY A 501 15.81 -5.25 7.36
C GLY A 501 15.56 -5.46 8.85
N ASN A 502 16.15 -4.60 9.68
CA ASN A 502 15.96 -4.59 11.13
C ASN A 502 14.51 -4.21 11.51
N ALA A 503 13.99 -3.13 10.93
CA ALA A 503 12.62 -2.68 11.17
C ALA A 503 11.59 -3.75 10.77
N ASP A 504 11.73 -4.33 9.59
CA ASP A 504 10.81 -5.35 9.09
C ASP A 504 10.93 -6.65 9.88
N LEU A 505 12.13 -7.07 10.30
CA LEU A 505 12.32 -8.25 11.15
C LEU A 505 11.56 -8.13 12.47
N PHE A 506 11.66 -6.98 13.14
CA PHE A 506 10.92 -6.73 14.38
C PHE A 506 9.41 -6.72 14.13
N ARG A 507 8.94 -5.96 13.14
CA ARG A 507 7.51 -5.86 12.79
C ARG A 507 6.91 -7.20 12.41
N ASN A 508 7.61 -8.00 11.60
CA ASN A 508 7.18 -9.33 11.21
C ASN A 508 7.08 -10.27 12.40
N SER A 509 8.02 -10.18 13.35
CA SER A 509 7.99 -10.96 14.59
C SER A 509 6.75 -10.63 15.43
N VAL A 510 6.46 -9.34 15.63
CA VAL A 510 5.26 -8.89 16.36
C VAL A 510 3.98 -9.30 15.63
N ASN A 511 3.91 -9.13 14.31
CA ASN A 511 2.74 -9.50 13.52
C ASN A 511 2.47 -11.01 13.56
N TRP A 512 3.52 -11.84 13.50
CA TRP A 512 3.42 -13.28 13.63
C TRP A 512 2.97 -13.71 15.04
N LEU A 513 3.51 -13.07 16.09
CA LEU A 513 3.09 -13.30 17.48
C LEU A 513 1.62 -12.89 17.70
N ALA A 514 1.22 -11.72 17.19
CA ALA A 514 -0.13 -11.21 17.26
C ALA A 514 -1.13 -11.95 16.34
N LYS A 515 -0.69 -12.96 15.58
CA LYS A 515 -1.49 -13.70 14.58
C LYS A 515 -2.16 -12.79 13.55
N LYS A 516 -1.51 -11.67 13.20
CA LYS A 516 -1.93 -10.77 12.11
C LYS A 516 -1.53 -11.29 10.73
N GLU A 517 -1.18 -12.57 10.59
CA GLU A 517 -0.80 -13.16 9.31
C GLU A 517 -1.92 -12.94 8.28
N ALA A 518 -1.66 -12.13 7.25
CA ALA A 518 -2.61 -11.83 6.20
C ALA A 518 -3.00 -13.13 5.48
N GLN A 519 -4.22 -13.61 5.75
CA GLN A 519 -4.93 -14.55 4.88
C GLN A 519 -6.15 -13.85 4.27
N LEU A 520 -5.97 -12.59 3.88
CA LEU A 520 -6.83 -12.04 2.85
C LEU A 520 -6.49 -12.80 1.58
N GLY A 521 -7.32 -13.75 1.16
CA GLY A 521 -7.23 -14.40 -0.16
C GLY A 521 -7.40 -13.44 -1.35
N ILE A 522 -6.86 -12.23 -1.26
CA ILE A 522 -6.74 -11.19 -2.28
C ILE A 522 -5.29 -11.28 -2.75
N SER A 523 -5.05 -11.94 -3.87
CA SER A 523 -3.69 -12.05 -4.42
C SER A 523 -3.35 -10.85 -5.28
N ALA A 524 -2.05 -10.51 -5.35
CA ALA A 524 -1.53 -9.55 -6.29
C ALA A 524 -1.95 -9.88 -7.73
N LYS A 525 -2.35 -8.86 -8.50
CA LYS A 525 -2.74 -9.06 -9.89
C LYS A 525 -1.49 -9.35 -10.73
N PRO A 526 -1.55 -10.30 -11.69
CA PRO A 526 -0.42 -10.58 -12.55
C PRO A 526 -0.05 -9.34 -13.38
N PRO A 527 1.25 -9.02 -13.51
CA PRO A 527 1.67 -7.90 -14.34
C PRO A 527 1.33 -8.20 -15.81
N ASP A 528 0.70 -7.25 -16.51
CA ASP A 528 0.46 -7.34 -17.96
C ASP A 528 1.78 -7.09 -18.71
N LEU A 529 2.67 -8.09 -18.70
CA LEU A 529 3.91 -8.08 -19.45
C LEU A 529 3.63 -8.44 -20.91
N ARG A 530 3.20 -7.45 -21.69
CA ARG A 530 3.15 -7.58 -23.15
C ARG A 530 4.57 -7.53 -23.71
N LYS A 531 5.27 -8.66 -23.66
CA LYS A 531 6.54 -8.82 -24.35
C LYS A 531 6.25 -8.96 -25.85
N ALA A 532 6.43 -7.87 -26.59
CA ALA A 532 6.49 -7.95 -28.05
C ALA A 532 7.83 -8.61 -28.43
N THR A 533 7.83 -9.92 -28.68
CA THR A 533 8.99 -10.61 -29.25
C THR A 533 9.06 -10.27 -30.73
N ILE A 534 9.77 -9.20 -31.09
CA ILE A 534 9.95 -8.81 -32.49
C ILE A 534 10.97 -9.75 -33.13
N ASN A 535 10.54 -10.58 -34.07
CA ASN A 535 11.42 -11.42 -34.88
C ASN A 535 12.32 -10.53 -35.76
N PRO A 536 13.59 -10.91 -36.05
CA PRO A 536 14.44 -10.23 -37.03
C PRO A 536 13.77 -9.84 -38.35
N LEU A 537 12.86 -10.67 -38.89
CA LEU A 537 12.07 -10.37 -40.07
C LEU A 537 11.08 -9.22 -39.84
N GLN A 538 10.37 -9.22 -38.70
CA GLN A 538 9.47 -8.13 -38.32
C GLN A 538 10.23 -6.82 -38.13
N MET A 539 11.42 -6.85 -37.53
CA MET A 539 12.31 -5.68 -37.45
C MET A 539 12.69 -5.14 -38.83
N LYS A 540 13.06 -6.02 -39.77
CA LYS A 540 13.37 -5.60 -41.15
C LYS A 540 12.16 -4.98 -41.85
N VAL A 541 10.96 -5.55 -41.67
CA VAL A 541 9.72 -5.01 -42.24
C VAL A 541 9.43 -3.63 -41.64
N ILE A 542 9.46 -3.50 -40.31
CA ILE A 542 9.25 -2.21 -39.63
C ILE A 542 10.24 -1.16 -40.12
N PHE A 543 11.52 -1.51 -40.24
CA PHE A 543 12.57 -0.63 -40.75
C PHE A 543 12.28 -0.13 -42.17
N TRP A 544 12.02 -1.02 -43.12
CA TRP A 544 11.77 -0.65 -44.52
C TRP A 544 10.43 0.07 -44.72
N VAL A 545 9.38 -0.31 -43.99
CA VAL A 545 8.09 0.41 -44.03
C VAL A 545 8.25 1.83 -43.49
N SER A 546 9.02 2.03 -42.43
CA SER A 546 9.21 3.34 -41.81
C SER A 546 10.09 4.26 -42.65
N ILE A 547 11.18 3.73 -43.24
CA ILE A 547 12.16 4.52 -44.00
C ILE A 547 11.76 4.69 -45.47
N ALA A 548 11.24 3.66 -46.12
CA ALA A 548 10.90 3.70 -47.54
C ALA A 548 9.38 3.73 -47.76
N GLY A 549 8.61 2.92 -47.04
CA GLY A 549 7.16 2.81 -47.24
C GLY A 549 6.42 4.14 -47.03
N ILE A 550 6.52 4.72 -45.83
CA ILE A 550 5.81 5.95 -45.46
C ILE A 550 6.20 7.13 -46.36
N PRO A 551 7.49 7.39 -46.67
CA PRO A 551 7.86 8.49 -47.58
C PRO A 551 7.46 8.27 -49.04
N VAL A 552 7.34 7.03 -49.51
CA VAL A 552 6.91 6.74 -50.89
C VAL A 552 5.43 7.04 -51.10
N VAL A 553 4.57 6.87 -50.09
CA VAL A 553 3.13 7.18 -50.20
C VAL A 553 2.84 8.61 -50.68
N PRO A 554 3.36 9.69 -50.05
CA PRO A 554 3.14 11.05 -50.53
C PRO A 554 3.82 11.32 -51.89
N ILE A 555 4.94 10.66 -52.21
CA ILE A 555 5.56 10.77 -53.53
C ILE A 555 4.63 10.19 -54.60
N VAL A 556 4.09 8.99 -54.39
CA VAL A 556 3.16 8.35 -55.32
C VAL A 556 1.87 9.16 -55.47
N ILE A 557 1.28 9.60 -54.35
CA ILE A 557 0.08 10.47 -54.38
C ILE A 557 0.39 11.77 -55.12
N GLY A 558 1.52 12.41 -54.82
CA GLY A 558 1.97 13.63 -55.49
C GLY A 558 2.16 13.44 -56.99
N SER A 559 2.81 12.35 -57.41
CA SER A 559 3.02 12.00 -58.81
C SER A 559 1.70 11.69 -59.54
N LEU A 560 0.77 10.97 -58.90
CA LEU A 560 -0.56 10.69 -59.45
C LEU A 560 -1.39 11.97 -59.64
N VAL A 561 -1.38 12.86 -58.64
CA VAL A 561 -2.04 14.17 -58.72
C VAL A 561 -1.42 15.02 -59.82
N TRP A 562 -0.10 15.05 -59.93
CA TRP A 562 0.62 15.76 -61.00
C TRP A 562 0.27 15.22 -62.38
N TRP A 563 0.23 13.89 -62.55
CA TRP A 563 -0.10 13.27 -63.84
C TRP A 563 -1.55 13.51 -64.25
N LYS A 564 -2.49 13.45 -63.29
CA LYS A 564 -3.90 13.78 -63.52
C LYS A 564 -4.13 15.25 -63.86
N ARG A 565 -3.27 16.17 -63.41
CA ARG A 565 -3.32 17.59 -63.77
C ARG A 565 -2.71 17.91 -65.14
N ARG A 566 -1.89 17.01 -65.69
CA ARG A 566 -1.25 17.16 -67.00
C ARG A 566 -2.08 16.60 -68.16
N ARG A 567 -2.98 15.66 -67.87
CA ARG A 567 -4.11 15.31 -68.74
C ARG A 567 -5.21 16.34 -68.56
#